data_AF-A0A261F2E2-F1
#
_entry.id   AF-A0A261F2E2-F1
#
_cell.length_a   1.000
_cell.length_b   1.000
_cell.length_c   1.000
_cell.angle_alpha   90.00
_cell.angle_beta   90.00
_cell.angle_gamma   90.00
#
_symmetry.space_group_name_H-M   'P 1'
#
loop_
_entity.id
_entity.type
_entity.pdbx_description
1 polymer ?
#
loop_
_entity_poly.entity_id
_entity_poly.type
_entity_poly.pdbx_seq_one_letter_code
_entity_poly.pdbx_strand_id
1 'polypeptide(L)'
;MASTIATRRIDDDRFHAVVEGPGKYVDKLSPYRFVLTPDVSQYADLPLCWQITAVERNRMCGAMWQQNGLVVIPTVSWGSRDSYSVSFLGIEKGSIVAVATYGCRKREKAFLEGYKAMLEAIEPCAVICYGAPFDGMEGTIFEVDPMASRKVDRNGR
;
A
#
# COMPACT_ATOMS: atom_id res chain seq x y z
N MET A 1 -21.57 13.82 9.46
CA MET A 1 -21.00 13.99 8.10
C MET A 1 -19.74 13.14 8.02
N ALA A 2 -19.87 11.88 7.59
CA ALA A 2 -18.71 11.04 7.33
C ALA A 2 -18.20 11.41 5.93
N SER A 3 -17.19 12.26 5.86
CA SER A 3 -16.47 12.50 4.61
C SER A 3 -15.76 11.21 4.23
N THR A 4 -16.39 10.40 3.38
CA THR A 4 -15.76 9.23 2.76
C THR A 4 -14.48 9.70 2.07
N ILE A 5 -13.33 9.39 2.67
CA ILE A 5 -12.04 9.65 2.04
C ILE A 5 -12.02 8.76 0.79
N ALA A 6 -12.16 9.38 -0.38
CA ALA A 6 -12.10 8.68 -1.66
C ALA A 6 -10.65 8.25 -1.91
N THR A 7 -10.30 7.08 -1.38
CA THR A 7 -9.01 6.41 -1.55
C THR A 7 -9.18 5.22 -2.49
N ARG A 8 -8.38 5.14 -3.56
CA ARG A 8 -8.40 3.98 -4.46
C ARG A 8 -7.18 3.09 -4.25
N ARG A 9 -7.43 1.84 -3.85
CA ARG A 9 -6.49 0.71 -4.04
C ARG A 9 -6.79 0.07 -5.39
N ILE A 10 -5.73 -0.28 -6.12
CA ILE A 10 -5.86 -1.03 -7.37
C ILE A 10 -6.05 -2.50 -7.01
N ASP A 11 -6.97 -3.18 -7.71
CA ASP A 11 -7.21 -4.61 -7.49
C ASP A 11 -6.10 -5.46 -8.13
N ASP A 12 -5.84 -6.63 -7.53
CA ASP A 12 -4.70 -7.51 -7.85
C ASP A 12 -4.64 -7.93 -9.33
N ASP A 13 -5.80 -8.10 -9.98
CA ASP A 13 -5.93 -8.46 -11.40
C ASP A 13 -5.44 -7.37 -12.35
N ARG A 14 -5.33 -6.12 -11.88
CA ARG A 14 -4.90 -4.97 -12.67
C ARG A 14 -3.48 -4.52 -12.37
N PHE A 15 -2.81 -5.10 -11.36
CA PHE A 15 -1.46 -4.67 -10.97
C PHE A 15 -0.45 -4.79 -12.11
N HIS A 16 -0.47 -5.87 -12.88
CA HIS A 16 0.46 -6.03 -14.01
C HIS A 16 0.32 -4.92 -15.05
N ALA A 17 -0.91 -4.65 -15.50
CA ALA A 17 -1.17 -3.60 -16.48
C ALA A 17 -0.84 -2.19 -15.95
N VAL A 18 -1.07 -1.96 -14.66
CA VAL A 18 -0.71 -0.70 -14.01
C VAL A 18 0.79 -0.53 -13.88
N VAL A 19 1.51 -1.56 -13.43
CA VAL A 19 2.96 -1.50 -13.27
C VAL A 19 3.67 -1.34 -14.61
N GLU A 20 3.18 -1.97 -15.68
CA GLU A 20 3.76 -1.87 -17.02
C GLU A 20 3.51 -0.52 -17.70
N GLY A 21 2.44 0.18 -17.33
CA GLY A 21 2.10 1.47 -17.93
C GLY A 21 1.38 2.40 -16.95
N PRO A 22 2.02 2.80 -15.85
CA PRO A 22 1.30 3.48 -14.76
C PRO A 22 0.74 4.84 -15.21
N GLY A 23 1.36 5.47 -16.21
CA GLY A 23 0.92 6.76 -16.77
C GLY A 23 -0.47 6.69 -17.41
N LYS A 24 -0.87 5.51 -17.93
CA LYS A 24 -2.19 5.30 -18.55
C LYS A 24 -3.35 5.40 -17.55
N TYR A 25 -3.04 5.37 -16.27
CA TYR A 25 -4.03 5.37 -15.19
C TYR A 25 -4.17 6.74 -14.51
N VAL A 26 -3.33 7.73 -14.84
CA VAL A 26 -3.35 9.05 -14.20
C VAL A 26 -4.74 9.69 -14.28
N ASP A 27 -5.33 9.76 -15.47
CA ASP A 27 -6.66 10.38 -15.67
C ASP A 27 -7.77 9.65 -14.91
N LYS A 28 -7.64 8.34 -14.74
CA LYS A 28 -8.62 7.52 -13.99
C LYS A 28 -8.46 7.68 -12.49
N LEU A 29 -7.26 8.04 -12.04
CA LEU A 29 -6.91 8.18 -10.63
C LEU A 29 -7.04 9.63 -10.14
N SER A 30 -7.00 10.61 -11.05
CA SER A 30 -7.11 12.04 -10.75
C SER A 30 -8.40 12.47 -10.00
N PRO A 31 -9.56 11.80 -10.14
CA PRO A 31 -10.74 12.18 -9.35
C PRO A 31 -10.63 11.83 -7.87
N TYR A 32 -9.68 10.97 -7.47
CA TYR A 32 -9.51 10.54 -6.09
C TYR A 32 -8.64 11.51 -5.32
N ARG A 33 -9.02 11.79 -4.07
CA ARG A 33 -8.27 12.69 -3.17
C ARG A 33 -6.88 12.14 -2.86
N PHE A 34 -6.79 10.83 -2.67
CA PHE A 34 -5.55 10.10 -2.40
C PHE A 34 -5.53 8.78 -3.16
N VAL A 35 -4.36 8.37 -3.61
CA VAL A 35 -4.16 7.12 -4.35
C VAL A 35 -3.16 6.26 -3.60
N LEU A 36 -3.47 4.97 -3.40
CA LEU A 36 -2.52 4.03 -2.82
C LEU A 36 -1.67 3.40 -3.92
N THR A 37 -0.36 3.26 -3.69
CA THR A 37 0.50 2.54 -4.65
C THR A 37 0.10 1.06 -4.77
N PRO A 38 0.37 0.41 -5.92
CA PRO A 38 0.06 -0.99 -6.13
C PRO A 38 0.76 -1.89 -5.09
N ASP A 39 0.01 -2.78 -4.46
CA ASP A 39 0.56 -3.72 -3.48
C ASP A 39 1.00 -5.01 -4.17
N VAL A 40 2.14 -4.94 -4.86
CA VAL A 40 2.73 -6.10 -5.53
C VAL A 40 3.18 -7.09 -4.45
N SER A 41 2.58 -8.28 -4.45
CA SER A 41 2.76 -9.24 -3.36
C SER A 41 4.23 -9.63 -3.17
N GLN A 42 4.71 -9.45 -1.95
CA GLN A 42 6.01 -9.93 -1.50
C GLN A 42 5.83 -11.20 -0.67
N TYR A 43 5.60 -12.34 -1.32
CA TYR A 43 5.48 -13.59 -0.58
C TYR A 43 6.81 -13.97 0.07
N ALA A 44 6.77 -14.40 1.34
CA ALA A 44 7.95 -14.68 2.15
C ALA A 44 8.82 -15.84 1.61
N ASP A 45 8.22 -16.74 0.82
CA ASP A 45 8.85 -17.88 0.15
C ASP A 45 9.45 -17.52 -1.21
N LEU A 46 9.21 -16.32 -1.74
CA LEU A 46 9.86 -15.87 -2.97
C LEU A 46 11.32 -15.47 -2.73
N PRO A 47 12.21 -15.68 -3.71
CA PRO A 47 13.58 -15.19 -3.63
C PRO A 47 13.64 -13.67 -3.43
N LEU A 48 14.64 -13.19 -2.68
CA LEU A 48 14.80 -11.77 -2.36
C LEU A 48 14.80 -10.86 -3.60
N CYS A 49 15.35 -11.30 -4.73
CA CYS A 49 15.35 -10.54 -5.97
C CYS A 49 13.92 -10.19 -6.46
N TRP A 50 12.97 -11.13 -6.35
CA TRP A 50 11.57 -10.88 -6.70
C TRP A 50 10.91 -9.91 -5.73
N GLN A 51 11.24 -10.01 -4.44
CA GLN A 51 10.75 -9.08 -3.43
C GLN A 51 11.27 -7.65 -3.71
N ILE A 52 12.55 -7.50 -4.07
CA ILE A 52 13.15 -6.22 -4.47
C ILE A 52 12.42 -5.64 -5.69
N THR A 53 12.20 -6.44 -6.74
CA THR A 53 11.47 -6.00 -7.94
C THR A 53 10.03 -5.57 -7.61
N ALA A 54 9.37 -6.21 -6.65
CA ALA A 54 8.05 -5.76 -6.18
C ALA A 54 8.10 -4.37 -5.52
N VAL A 55 9.12 -4.11 -4.68
CA VAL A 55 9.34 -2.77 -4.09
C VAL A 55 9.57 -1.74 -5.19
N GLU A 56 10.50 -2.02 -6.10
CA GLU A 56 10.85 -1.14 -7.21
C GLU A 56 9.60 -0.72 -7.99
N ARG A 57 8.79 -1.68 -8.42
CA ARG A 57 7.55 -1.45 -9.17
C ARG A 57 6.55 -0.59 -8.42
N ASN A 58 6.38 -0.84 -7.12
CA ASN A 58 5.52 -0.03 -6.26
C ASN A 58 6.02 1.43 -6.20
N ARG A 59 7.32 1.64 -5.96
CA ARG A 59 7.91 2.98 -5.85
C ARG A 59 7.89 3.73 -7.19
N MET A 60 8.19 3.06 -8.30
CA MET A 60 8.13 3.65 -9.64
C MET A 60 6.72 4.13 -9.99
N CYS A 61 5.68 3.33 -9.70
CA CYS A 61 4.30 3.76 -9.90
C CYS A 61 3.98 5.02 -9.08
N GLY A 62 4.33 5.00 -7.79
CA GLY A 62 4.08 6.13 -6.90
C GLY A 62 4.78 7.40 -7.35
N ALA A 63 6.09 7.32 -7.66
CA ALA A 63 6.87 8.45 -8.12
C ALA A 63 6.31 9.05 -9.42
N MET A 64 5.96 8.21 -10.38
CA MET A 64 5.43 8.68 -11.66
C MET A 64 4.02 9.28 -11.49
N TRP A 65 3.18 8.77 -10.58
CA TRP A 65 1.89 9.40 -10.27
C TRP A 65 2.04 10.74 -9.54
N GLN A 66 2.99 10.84 -8.59
CA GLN A 66 3.31 12.11 -7.93
C GLN A 66 3.81 13.15 -8.93
N GLN A 67 4.66 12.76 -9.89
CA GLN A 67 5.12 13.64 -10.98
C GLN A 67 3.96 14.17 -11.84
N ASN A 68 2.83 13.45 -11.90
CA ASN A 68 1.63 13.87 -12.62
C ASN A 68 0.60 14.57 -11.71
N GLY A 69 1.00 15.02 -10.52
CA GLY A 69 0.17 15.83 -9.61
C GLY A 69 -0.79 15.05 -8.73
N LEU A 70 -0.70 13.72 -8.69
CA LEU A 70 -1.52 12.91 -7.78
C LEU A 70 -0.95 12.93 -6.37
N VAL A 71 -1.83 12.97 -5.36
CA VAL A 71 -1.42 12.76 -3.96
C VAL A 71 -1.37 11.26 -3.69
N VAL A 72 -0.16 10.72 -3.59
CA VAL A 72 0.09 9.28 -3.48
C VAL A 72 0.50 8.93 -2.06
N ILE A 73 -0.11 7.88 -1.52
CA ILE A 73 0.26 7.24 -0.26
C ILE A 73 0.91 5.90 -0.59
N PRO A 74 2.16 5.64 -0.20
CA PRO A 74 2.82 4.37 -0.48
C PRO A 74 2.18 3.25 0.33
N THR A 75 1.76 2.20 -0.37
CA THR A 75 1.46 0.91 0.25
C THR A 75 2.76 0.20 0.56
N VAL A 76 2.88 -0.29 1.79
CA VAL A 76 4.05 -1.00 2.31
C VAL A 76 3.65 -2.45 2.56
N SER A 77 4.45 -3.35 2.00
CA SER A 77 4.40 -4.78 2.26
C SER A 77 5.82 -5.30 2.52
N TRP A 78 5.90 -6.51 3.05
CA TRP A 78 7.14 -7.22 3.37
C TRP A 78 6.91 -8.73 3.27
N GLY A 79 7.94 -9.47 2.87
CA GLY A 79 7.91 -10.92 2.78
C GLY A 79 8.53 -11.59 4.00
N SER A 80 9.85 -11.77 3.96
CA SER A 80 10.63 -12.29 5.10
C SER A 80 11.42 -11.15 5.77
N ARG A 81 12.06 -11.43 6.92
CA ARG A 81 12.91 -10.45 7.62
C ARG A 81 14.05 -9.91 6.74
N ASP A 82 14.54 -10.72 5.80
CA ASP A 82 15.61 -10.32 4.88
C ASP A 82 15.17 -9.15 3.97
N SER A 83 13.87 -9.06 3.69
CA SER A 83 13.30 -8.01 2.85
C SER A 83 13.15 -6.66 3.54
N TYR A 84 13.24 -6.58 4.87
CA TYR A 84 12.99 -5.33 5.60
C TYR A 84 13.94 -4.21 5.18
N SER A 85 15.20 -4.56 4.92
CA SER A 85 16.22 -3.63 4.43
C SER A 85 15.87 -2.93 3.12
N VAL A 86 14.98 -3.51 2.31
CA VAL A 86 14.57 -2.99 1.00
C VAL A 86 13.11 -2.54 0.98
N SER A 87 12.21 -3.21 1.69
CA SER A 87 10.77 -2.95 1.69
C SER A 87 10.40 -1.54 2.14
N PHE A 88 11.23 -0.88 2.94
CA PHE A 88 10.95 0.45 3.48
C PHE A 88 11.69 1.58 2.75
N LEU A 89 12.59 1.24 1.82
CA LEU A 89 13.38 2.24 1.09
C LEU A 89 12.51 3.08 0.16
N GLY A 90 12.95 4.32 -0.04
CA GLY A 90 12.30 5.29 -0.92
C GLY A 90 10.99 5.86 -0.39
N ILE A 91 10.65 5.60 0.88
CA ILE A 91 9.52 6.24 1.57
C ILE A 91 10.07 7.35 2.47
N GLU A 92 9.43 8.52 2.41
CA GLU A 92 9.77 9.67 3.23
C GLU A 92 9.47 9.41 4.72
N LYS A 93 10.40 9.79 5.59
CA LYS A 93 10.20 9.69 7.04
C LYS A 93 9.06 10.59 7.51
N GLY A 94 8.24 10.12 8.45
CA GLY A 94 7.09 10.88 8.93
C GLY A 94 5.89 10.87 7.98
N SER A 95 6.01 10.28 6.79
CA SER A 95 4.91 10.23 5.82
C SER A 95 3.78 9.32 6.28
N ILE A 96 2.60 9.50 5.67
CA ILE A 96 1.47 8.58 5.82
C ILE A 96 1.75 7.36 4.94
N VAL A 97 1.55 6.16 5.47
CA VAL A 97 1.71 4.90 4.72
C VAL A 97 0.43 4.08 4.77
N ALA A 98 0.26 3.17 3.81
CA ALA A 98 -0.81 2.18 3.83
C ALA A 98 -0.26 0.76 4.02
N VAL A 99 -0.98 -0.09 4.74
CA VAL A 99 -0.68 -1.53 4.91
C VAL A 99 -1.96 -2.33 4.71
N ALA A 100 -1.83 -3.61 4.35
CA ALA A 100 -2.98 -4.51 4.25
C ALA A 100 -2.85 -5.68 5.23
N THR A 101 -3.81 -5.81 6.14
CA THR A 101 -3.93 -6.99 7.02
C THR A 101 -4.79 -8.09 6.38
N TYR A 102 -5.51 -7.75 5.31
CA TYR A 102 -6.29 -8.69 4.52
C TYR A 102 -5.37 -9.79 3.93
N GLY A 103 -5.63 -11.05 4.30
CA GLY A 103 -4.79 -12.19 3.88
C GLY A 103 -3.65 -12.54 4.85
N CYS A 104 -3.45 -11.76 5.91
CA CYS A 104 -2.36 -11.96 6.89
C CYS A 104 -2.80 -12.65 8.18
N ARG A 105 -4.08 -13.05 8.32
CA ARG A 105 -4.63 -13.64 9.56
C ARG A 105 -3.87 -14.88 10.07
N LYS A 106 -3.37 -15.74 9.18
CA LYS A 106 -2.57 -16.91 9.56
C LYS A 106 -1.10 -16.59 9.88
N ARG A 107 -0.67 -15.36 9.64
CA ARG A 107 0.71 -14.87 9.75
C ARG A 107 0.80 -13.61 10.60
N GLU A 108 -0.14 -13.41 11.51
CA GLU A 108 -0.25 -12.20 12.34
C GLU A 108 1.07 -11.85 13.05
N LYS A 109 1.72 -12.84 13.68
CA LYS A 109 3.01 -12.61 14.33
C LYS A 109 4.09 -12.08 13.38
N ALA A 110 4.22 -12.67 12.19
CA ALA A 110 5.20 -12.23 11.19
C ALA A 110 4.82 -10.86 10.60
N PHE A 111 3.53 -10.57 10.49
CA PHE A 111 3.03 -9.25 10.12
C PHE A 111 3.44 -8.22 11.18
N LEU A 112 3.16 -8.46 12.46
CA LEU A 112 3.49 -7.54 13.56
C LEU A 112 5.00 -7.28 13.67
N GLU A 113 5.84 -8.29 13.44
CA GLU A 113 7.30 -8.12 13.41
C GLU A 113 7.74 -7.16 12.29
N GLY A 114 7.21 -7.32 11.07
CA GLY A 114 7.54 -6.41 9.97
C GLY A 114 6.89 -5.04 10.11
N TYR A 115 5.71 -4.98 10.72
CA TYR A 115 5.04 -3.72 11.05
C TYR A 115 5.89 -2.89 12.01
N LYS A 116 6.44 -3.51 13.07
CA LYS A 116 7.36 -2.84 13.99
C LYS A 116 8.60 -2.33 13.27
N ALA A 117 9.22 -3.15 12.42
CA ALA A 117 10.38 -2.73 11.63
C ALA A 117 10.06 -1.57 10.69
N MET A 118 8.85 -1.54 10.11
CA MET A 118 8.35 -0.43 9.29
C MET A 118 8.20 0.86 10.12
N LEU A 119 7.64 0.77 11.32
CA LEU A 119 7.49 1.93 12.21
C LEU A 119 8.86 2.53 12.58
N GLU A 120 9.86 1.69 12.88
CA GLU A 120 11.22 2.13 13.20
C GLU A 120 11.93 2.78 12.00
N ALA A 121 11.70 2.27 10.79
CA ALA A 121 12.37 2.77 9.58
C ALA A 121 11.76 4.07 9.03
N ILE A 122 10.43 4.13 8.99
CA ILE A 122 9.68 5.21 8.32
C ILE A 122 9.17 6.25 9.33
N GLU A 123 8.99 5.89 10.60
CA GLU A 123 8.42 6.76 11.63
C GLU A 123 7.10 7.43 11.17
N PRO A 124 6.13 6.66 10.62
CA PRO A 124 4.97 7.25 9.95
C PRO A 124 4.09 8.02 10.94
N CYS A 125 3.61 9.20 10.54
CA CYS A 125 2.69 9.97 11.38
C CYS A 125 1.28 9.36 11.47
N ALA A 126 0.91 8.56 10.46
CA ALA A 126 -0.31 7.77 10.44
C ALA A 126 -0.20 6.56 9.49
N VAL A 127 -0.98 5.52 9.78
CA VAL A 127 -1.08 4.31 8.97
C VAL A 127 -2.52 4.09 8.52
N ILE A 128 -2.73 3.93 7.22
CA ILE A 128 -4.00 3.46 6.65
C ILE A 128 -3.97 1.93 6.63
N CYS A 129 -4.83 1.29 7.40
CA CYS A 129 -4.95 -0.17 7.45
C CYS A 129 -6.10 -0.63 6.56
N TYR A 130 -5.77 -1.33 5.48
CA TYR A 130 -6.73 -1.93 4.58
C TYR A 130 -7.13 -3.33 5.06
N GLY A 131 -8.32 -3.41 5.68
CA GLY A 131 -8.77 -4.54 6.49
C GLY A 131 -8.72 -4.23 7.99
N ALA A 132 -9.22 -5.16 8.81
CA ALA A 132 -9.25 -5.02 10.26
C ALA A 132 -7.81 -4.99 10.82
N PRO A 133 -7.42 -3.97 11.62
CA PRO A 133 -6.15 -3.96 12.32
C PRO A 133 -6.01 -5.15 13.27
N PHE A 134 -4.77 -5.59 13.52
CA PHE A 134 -4.48 -6.55 14.58
C PHE A 134 -4.28 -5.81 15.91
N ASP A 135 -4.60 -6.47 17.03
CA ASP A 135 -4.50 -5.86 18.38
C ASP A 135 -3.09 -5.34 18.70
N GLY A 136 -2.04 -5.95 18.12
CA GLY A 136 -0.65 -5.54 18.31
C GLY A 136 -0.17 -4.39 17.40
N MET A 137 -1.04 -3.79 16.58
CA MET A 137 -0.65 -2.66 15.74
C MET A 137 -0.63 -1.36 16.54
N GLU A 138 0.56 -0.78 16.71
CA GLU A 138 0.79 0.48 17.41
C GLU A 138 0.70 1.70 16.48
N GLY A 139 0.39 2.89 17.03
CA GLY A 139 0.38 4.16 16.31
C GLY A 139 -1.01 4.67 15.90
N THR A 140 -1.06 5.75 15.10
CA THR A 140 -2.31 6.34 14.62
C THR A 140 -2.81 5.57 13.40
N ILE A 141 -3.82 4.71 13.59
CA ILE A 141 -4.30 3.79 12.55
C ILE A 141 -5.71 4.18 12.10
N PHE A 142 -5.89 4.26 10.78
CA PHE A 142 -7.19 4.46 10.13
C PHE A 142 -7.60 3.19 9.40
N GLU A 143 -8.63 2.49 9.90
CA GLU A 143 -9.19 1.30 9.27
C GLU A 143 -10.00 1.66 8.01
N VAL A 144 -9.79 0.89 6.94
CA VAL A 144 -10.55 0.96 5.69
C VAL A 144 -11.09 -0.43 5.35
N ASP A 145 -12.42 -0.56 5.27
CA ASP A 145 -13.08 -1.79 4.84
C ASP A 145 -12.88 -2.02 3.32
N PRO A 146 -12.21 -3.12 2.92
CA PRO A 146 -12.00 -3.49 1.52
C PRO A 146 -13.27 -3.69 0.69
N MET A 147 -14.36 -4.10 1.32
CA MET A 147 -15.62 -4.42 0.64
C MET A 147 -16.48 -3.17 0.44
N ALA A 148 -16.43 -2.23 1.39
CA ALA A 148 -17.11 -0.95 1.27
C ALA A 148 -16.44 -0.04 0.22
N SER A 149 -15.10 -0.05 0.13
CA SER A 149 -14.34 0.77 -0.81
C SER A 149 -14.61 0.42 -2.28
N ARG A 150 -14.93 -0.84 -2.59
CA ARG A 150 -15.24 -1.32 -3.95
C ARG A 150 -16.55 -0.82 -4.53
N LYS A 151 -17.51 -0.38 -3.69
CA LYS A 151 -18.86 0.00 -4.14
C LYS A 151 -18.93 1.38 -4.80
N VAL A 152 -17.87 2.19 -4.70
CA VAL A 152 -17.85 3.55 -5.24
C VAL A 152 -17.80 3.59 -6.78
N ASP A 153 -17.46 2.47 -7.45
CA ASP A 153 -17.15 2.45 -8.90
C ASP A 153 -18.05 1.52 -9.74
N ARG A 154 -19.28 1.25 -9.31
CA ARG A 154 -20.24 0.45 -10.12
C ARG A 154 -21.14 1.27 -11.05
N ASN A 155 -21.17 2.60 -10.92
CA ASN A 155 -22.05 3.48 -11.69
C ASN A 155 -21.32 4.49 -12.60
N GLY A 156 -20.02 4.28 -12.88
CA GLY A 156 -19.29 5.06 -13.89
C GLY A 156 -19.64 4.64 -15.32
N ARG A 157 -20.90 4.85 -15.73
CA ARG A 157 -21.26 5.16 -17.11
C ARG A 157 -21.35 6.67 -17.25
#